data_AF-A0A3A8NTL7-F1
#
_entry.id   AF-A0A3A8NTL7-F1
#
_cell.length_a   1.000
_cell.length_b   1.000
_cell.length_c   1.000
_cell.angle_alpha   90.00
_cell.angle_beta   90.00
_cell.angle_gamma   90.00
#
_symmetry.space_group_name_H-M   'P 1'
#
loop_
_entity.id
_entity.type
_entity.pdbx_description
1 polymer ?
#
loop_
_entity_poly.entity_id
_entity_poly.type
_entity_poly.pdbx_seq_one_letter_code
_entity_poly.pdbx_strand_id
1 'polypeptide(L)'
;MDSYQSTPAVRASGPACPVGTTWTGDLPLSEARNAHRTNTKEQFQAALDSGANWFEGDVRKEINSDTPEMRHDSGHEDGDNLTLHEWLTMGKESGRGLKLDIKEGDQMPAVLDELEKVGIPEERLMLNLSFDDMKKWGPEIRERFPNAILAINPPTSGEVKAGDAAKMVALARELGGPATFVVRHDKLTDEAIQTFLPAGTVSVWGEAKDPVKAGEDLRERGVNGMVDIAGPHGNSWGDKADAVKNWVKTGLDSLF
;
A
#
# COMPACT_ATOMS: atom_id res chain seq x y z
N MET A 1 17.29 23.84 57.20
CA MET A 1 17.70 23.19 55.95
C MET A 1 16.55 22.31 55.55
N ASP A 2 15.77 22.71 54.54
CA ASP A 2 14.79 21.85 53.88
C ASP A 2 14.61 22.42 52.47
N SER A 3 15.17 21.73 51.49
CA SER A 3 14.96 21.99 50.07
C SER A 3 14.35 20.75 49.47
N TYR A 4 13.03 20.74 49.34
CA TYR A 4 12.31 19.79 48.50
C TYR A 4 12.61 20.12 47.03
N GLN A 5 13.42 19.29 46.38
CA GLN A 5 13.52 19.25 44.92
C GLN A 5 12.66 18.10 44.41
N SER A 6 11.58 18.44 43.72
CA SER A 6 10.77 17.53 42.91
C SER A 6 11.54 17.07 41.68
N THR A 7 11.73 15.76 41.54
CA THR A 7 12.21 15.12 40.31
C THR A 7 11.15 15.22 39.21
N PRO A 8 11.51 15.60 37.96
CA PRO A 8 10.58 15.54 36.85
C PRO A 8 10.37 14.08 36.43
N ALA A 9 9.11 13.69 36.27
CA ALA A 9 8.71 12.40 35.75
C ALA A 9 9.26 12.22 34.32
N VAL A 10 10.03 11.15 34.14
CA VAL A 10 10.48 10.68 32.82
C VAL A 10 9.22 10.27 32.05
N ARG A 11 8.87 11.03 31.00
CA ARG A 11 7.92 10.57 29.99
C ARG A 11 8.52 9.30 29.37
N ALA A 12 7.80 8.19 29.47
CA ALA A 12 8.11 6.98 28.73
C ALA A 12 8.13 7.34 27.24
N SER A 13 9.31 7.29 26.63
CA SER A 13 9.46 7.30 25.19
C SER A 13 8.83 6.01 24.67
N GLY A 14 7.74 6.12 23.89
CA GLY A 14 7.26 5.02 23.08
C GLY A 14 8.37 4.51 22.15
N PRO A 15 8.24 3.28 21.62
CA PRO A 15 9.26 2.72 20.74
C PRO A 15 9.52 3.69 19.58
N ALA A 16 10.77 4.12 19.44
CA ALA A 16 11.19 4.94 18.32
C ALA A 16 11.00 4.13 17.05
N CYS A 17 10.33 4.70 16.04
CA CYS A 17 10.22 4.09 14.72
C CYS A 17 11.62 3.66 14.22
N PRO A 18 11.76 2.47 13.61
CA PRO A 18 13.02 2.06 12.99
C PRO A 18 13.50 3.15 12.01
N VAL A 19 14.77 3.54 12.11
CA VAL A 19 15.40 4.55 11.26
C VAL A 19 15.23 4.15 9.79
N GLY A 20 14.71 5.04 8.94
CA GLY A 20 14.54 4.81 7.50
C GLY A 20 13.18 4.27 7.05
N THR A 21 12.16 4.30 7.92
CA THR A 21 10.78 3.85 7.59
C THR A 21 9.83 5.00 7.19
N THR A 22 10.17 6.25 7.46
CA THR A 22 9.37 7.41 7.06
C THR A 22 9.37 7.57 5.54
N TRP A 23 8.19 7.84 4.95
CA TRP A 23 8.08 8.14 3.53
C TRP A 23 8.07 9.64 3.28
N THR A 24 8.83 10.08 2.28
CA THR A 24 8.78 11.44 1.74
C THR A 24 8.52 11.37 0.23
N GLY A 25 7.80 12.35 -0.32
CA GLY A 25 7.44 12.37 -1.75
C GLY A 25 8.63 12.37 -2.72
N ASP A 26 9.84 12.67 -2.23
CA ASP A 26 11.08 12.66 -3.02
C ASP A 26 11.67 11.26 -3.20
N LEU A 27 11.24 10.26 -2.42
CA LEU A 27 11.69 8.88 -2.58
C LEU A 27 11.03 8.27 -3.82
N PRO A 28 11.81 7.63 -4.72
CA PRO A 28 11.21 6.96 -5.87
C PRO A 28 10.40 5.74 -5.38
N LEU A 29 9.26 5.49 -6.03
CA LEU A 29 8.36 4.38 -5.66
C LEU A 29 9.04 2.99 -5.77
N SER A 30 10.18 2.90 -6.47
CA SER A 30 11.03 1.71 -6.48
C SER A 30 11.58 1.32 -5.10
N GLU A 31 11.68 2.27 -4.17
CA GLU A 31 12.14 2.05 -2.78
C GLU A 31 10.99 1.73 -1.81
N ALA A 32 9.77 1.62 -2.32
CA ALA A 32 8.61 1.25 -1.51
C ALA A 32 8.72 -0.20 -1.04
N ARG A 33 8.67 -0.38 0.28
CA ARG A 33 8.59 -1.64 1.01
C ARG A 33 7.21 -1.73 1.63
N ASN A 34 6.32 -2.42 0.92
CA ASN A 34 4.91 -2.47 1.24
C ASN A 34 4.59 -3.49 2.34
N ALA A 35 3.68 -3.06 3.20
CA ALA A 35 3.03 -3.86 4.21
C ALA A 35 1.62 -4.21 3.76
N HIS A 36 1.45 -5.36 3.13
CA HIS A 36 0.14 -5.78 2.65
C HIS A 36 -0.73 -6.26 3.83
N ARG A 37 -2.05 -5.99 3.76
CA ARG A 37 -3.10 -6.50 4.66
C ARG A 37 -2.99 -5.96 6.07
N THR A 38 -2.79 -4.66 6.22
CA THR A 38 -2.81 -4.01 7.54
C THR A 38 -4.23 -3.75 8.04
N ASN A 39 -5.15 -4.70 7.83
CA ASN A 39 -6.59 -4.49 8.01
C ASN A 39 -7.03 -4.62 9.48
N THR A 40 -6.35 -5.49 10.24
CA THR A 40 -6.62 -5.70 11.66
C THR A 40 -5.62 -4.97 12.54
N LYS A 41 -5.97 -4.74 13.81
CA LYS A 41 -5.05 -4.16 14.82
C LYS A 41 -3.74 -4.93 14.92
N GLU A 42 -3.81 -6.26 14.91
CA GLU A 42 -2.65 -7.15 15.01
C GLU A 42 -1.74 -7.03 13.79
N GLN A 43 -2.32 -7.02 12.58
CA GLN A 43 -1.57 -6.88 11.34
C GLN A 43 -0.92 -5.50 11.22
N PHE A 44 -1.65 -4.44 11.60
CA PHE A 44 -1.12 -3.08 11.59
C PHE A 44 0.04 -2.93 12.58
N GLN A 45 -0.10 -3.49 13.79
CA GLN A 45 0.98 -3.49 14.77
C GLN A 45 2.21 -4.25 14.27
N ALA A 46 2.02 -5.43 13.68
CA ALA A 46 3.12 -6.18 13.06
C ALA A 46 3.81 -5.37 11.94
N ALA A 47 3.05 -4.59 11.17
CA ALA A 47 3.59 -3.70 10.16
C ALA A 47 4.41 -2.57 10.79
N LEU A 48 3.94 -1.93 11.86
CA LEU A 48 4.68 -0.91 12.61
C LEU A 48 6.04 -1.42 13.11
N ASP A 49 6.08 -2.66 13.58
CA ASP A 49 7.29 -3.30 14.09
C ASP A 49 8.24 -3.80 12.99
N SER A 50 7.84 -3.69 11.72
CA SER A 50 8.65 -4.08 10.56
C SER A 50 9.46 -2.92 9.94
N GLY A 51 10.31 -3.25 8.97
CA GLY A 51 11.04 -2.29 8.12
C GLY A 51 10.22 -1.67 6.97
N ALA A 52 8.92 -1.93 6.89
CA ALA A 52 8.05 -1.37 5.85
C ALA A 52 7.96 0.16 5.95
N ASN A 53 7.91 0.82 4.80
CA ASN A 53 7.74 2.27 4.68
C ASN A 53 6.42 2.66 3.98
N TRP A 54 5.63 1.67 3.54
CA TRP A 54 4.28 1.81 3.03
C TRP A 54 3.35 0.82 3.71
N PHE A 55 2.14 1.26 4.05
CA PHE A 55 1.05 0.45 4.58
C PHE A 55 -0.07 0.34 3.57
N GLU A 56 -0.49 -0.89 3.28
CA GLU A 56 -1.64 -1.15 2.43
C GLU A 56 -2.78 -1.76 3.25
N GLY A 57 -3.96 -1.17 3.08
CA GLY A 57 -5.21 -1.66 3.66
C GLY A 57 -6.31 -1.70 2.62
N ASP A 58 -7.13 -2.74 2.69
CA ASP A 58 -8.26 -2.98 1.81
C ASP A 58 -9.50 -2.29 2.37
N VAL A 59 -10.16 -1.44 1.59
CA VAL A 59 -11.36 -0.74 2.02
C VAL A 59 -12.59 -1.44 1.45
N ARG A 60 -13.50 -1.83 2.36
CA ARG A 60 -14.82 -2.38 2.05
C ARG A 60 -15.89 -1.68 2.86
N LYS A 61 -17.14 -1.87 2.44
CA LYS A 61 -18.29 -1.60 3.28
C LYS A 61 -18.31 -2.57 4.47
N GLU A 62 -18.65 -2.03 5.64
CA GLU A 62 -18.80 -2.80 6.85
C GLU A 62 -19.95 -3.81 6.76
N ILE A 63 -19.77 -4.98 7.36
CA ILE A 63 -20.82 -5.99 7.36
C ILE A 63 -21.98 -5.51 8.24
N ASN A 64 -23.15 -5.32 7.64
CA ASN A 64 -24.38 -4.80 8.27
C ASN A 64 -24.36 -3.29 8.60
N SER A 65 -23.43 -2.51 8.05
CA SER A 65 -23.42 -1.05 8.14
C SER A 65 -23.11 -0.42 6.78
N ASP A 66 -23.32 0.90 6.66
CA ASP A 66 -22.99 1.70 5.46
C ASP A 66 -21.65 2.46 5.62
N THR A 67 -20.85 2.10 6.61
CA THR A 67 -19.56 2.70 6.94
C THR A 67 -18.40 1.93 6.32
N PRO A 68 -17.28 2.58 5.93
CA PRO A 68 -16.08 1.87 5.51
C PRO A 68 -15.36 1.18 6.67
N GLU A 69 -14.93 -0.07 6.44
CA GLU A 69 -14.02 -0.82 7.31
C GLU A 69 -12.79 -1.30 6.53
N MET A 70 -11.72 -1.59 7.26
CA MET A 70 -10.52 -2.21 6.72
C MET A 70 -10.71 -3.73 6.68
N ARG A 71 -10.78 -4.31 5.48
CA ARG A 71 -11.06 -5.74 5.29
C ARG A 71 -10.75 -6.22 3.87
N HIS A 72 -10.04 -7.33 3.75
CA HIS A 72 -9.73 -7.93 2.45
C HIS A 72 -10.85 -8.85 1.93
N ASP A 73 -11.36 -9.74 2.77
CA ASP A 73 -12.35 -10.77 2.43
C ASP A 73 -13.79 -10.22 2.41
N SER A 74 -14.67 -10.88 1.65
CA SER A 74 -16.09 -10.51 1.59
C SER A 74 -16.90 -10.96 2.81
N GLY A 75 -16.37 -11.91 3.60
CA GLY A 75 -16.92 -12.33 4.90
C GLY A 75 -16.15 -11.72 6.06
N HIS A 76 -16.42 -12.14 7.30
CA HIS A 76 -15.59 -11.75 8.45
C HIS A 76 -14.15 -12.29 8.29
N GLU A 77 -13.17 -11.48 8.67
CA GLU A 77 -11.76 -11.89 8.77
C GLU A 77 -11.40 -12.24 10.21
N ASP A 78 -10.38 -13.07 10.38
CA ASP A 78 -9.83 -13.35 11.70
C ASP A 78 -9.06 -12.13 12.22
N GLY A 79 -9.49 -11.60 13.36
CA GLY A 79 -8.86 -10.46 14.04
C GLY A 79 -9.85 -9.33 14.32
N ASP A 80 -9.33 -8.22 14.83
CA ASP A 80 -10.12 -7.02 15.10
C ASP A 80 -9.93 -6.01 13.95
N ASN A 81 -10.87 -6.04 12.98
CA ASN A 81 -10.85 -5.15 11.83
C ASN A 81 -10.84 -3.69 12.29
N LEU A 82 -9.93 -2.91 11.72
CA LEU A 82 -9.87 -1.48 11.96
C LEU A 82 -11.02 -0.80 11.22
N THR A 83 -11.61 0.22 11.84
CA THR A 83 -12.36 1.21 11.07
C THR A 83 -11.38 1.98 10.16
N LEU A 84 -11.90 2.56 9.07
CA LEU A 84 -11.08 3.41 8.20
C LEU A 84 -10.42 4.57 8.99
N HIS A 85 -11.16 5.17 9.93
CA HIS A 85 -10.65 6.28 10.74
C HIS A 85 -9.47 5.87 11.64
N GLU A 86 -9.56 4.71 12.31
CA GLU A 86 -8.47 4.19 13.14
C GLU A 86 -7.24 3.92 12.28
N TRP A 87 -7.41 3.24 11.15
CA TRP A 87 -6.32 2.89 10.25
C TRP A 87 -5.60 4.13 9.71
N LEU A 88 -6.34 5.13 9.25
CA LEU A 88 -5.77 6.39 8.75
C LEU A 88 -5.06 7.18 9.84
N THR A 89 -5.61 7.20 11.06
CA THR A 89 -5.00 7.90 12.21
C THR A 89 -3.68 7.24 12.59
N MET A 90 -3.66 5.91 12.73
CA MET A 90 -2.43 5.14 13.00
C MET A 90 -1.41 5.32 11.86
N GLY A 91 -1.86 5.31 10.62
CA GLY A 91 -1.04 5.54 9.44
C GLY A 91 -0.40 6.93 9.42
N LYS A 92 -1.18 7.96 9.74
CA LYS A 92 -0.70 9.35 9.85
C LYS A 92 0.43 9.44 10.88
N GLU A 93 0.20 8.91 12.08
CA GLU A 93 1.13 8.94 13.22
C GLU A 93 2.44 8.19 12.92
N SER A 94 2.39 7.12 12.12
CA SER A 94 3.59 6.33 11.76
C SER A 94 4.59 7.08 10.87
N GLY A 95 4.18 8.14 10.16
CA GLY A 95 5.02 8.81 9.17
C GLY A 95 5.24 8.03 7.85
N ARG A 96 4.59 6.87 7.66
CA ARG A 96 4.75 5.99 6.49
C ARG A 96 3.79 6.36 5.35
N GLY A 97 4.06 5.89 4.14
CA GLY A 97 3.12 5.98 3.02
C GLY A 97 1.90 5.08 3.27
N LEU A 98 0.74 5.47 2.76
CA LEU A 98 -0.54 4.78 2.93
C LEU A 98 -1.17 4.51 1.57
N LYS A 99 -1.39 3.25 1.27
CA LYS A 99 -2.08 2.76 0.07
C LYS A 99 -3.45 2.20 0.48
N LEU A 100 -4.52 2.79 -0.04
CA LEU A 100 -5.87 2.25 0.14
C LEU A 100 -6.26 1.47 -1.10
N ASP A 101 -6.50 0.16 -0.95
CA ASP A 101 -7.05 -0.68 -2.01
C ASP A 101 -8.58 -0.72 -1.93
N ILE A 102 -9.23 0.03 -2.81
CA ILE A 102 -10.67 0.23 -2.77
C ILE A 102 -11.35 -0.94 -3.48
N LYS A 103 -11.96 -1.84 -2.69
CA LYS A 103 -12.65 -3.01 -3.23
C LYS A 103 -14.05 -2.70 -3.71
N GLU A 104 -14.67 -1.67 -3.13
CA GLU A 104 -16.06 -1.29 -3.35
C GLU A 104 -16.14 0.21 -3.63
N GLY A 105 -16.20 0.57 -4.92
CA GLY A 105 -16.11 1.96 -5.37
C GLY A 105 -17.27 2.86 -4.94
N ASP A 106 -18.34 2.32 -4.35
CA ASP A 106 -19.42 3.13 -3.75
C ASP A 106 -19.03 3.74 -2.39
N GLN A 107 -17.98 3.23 -1.75
CA GLN A 107 -17.42 3.78 -0.50
C GLN A 107 -16.58 5.03 -0.71
N MET A 108 -16.23 5.36 -1.97
CA MET A 108 -15.30 6.47 -2.28
C MET A 108 -15.67 7.81 -1.65
N PRO A 109 -16.95 8.28 -1.64
CA PRO A 109 -17.29 9.53 -0.97
C PRO A 109 -16.87 9.55 0.51
N ALA A 110 -17.19 8.49 1.25
CA ALA A 110 -16.84 8.36 2.66
C ALA A 110 -15.31 8.26 2.86
N VAL A 111 -14.61 7.58 1.95
CA VAL A 111 -13.14 7.50 1.99
C VAL A 111 -12.50 8.87 1.82
N LEU A 112 -12.93 9.65 0.83
CA LEU A 112 -12.36 10.96 0.55
C LEU A 112 -12.64 11.95 1.70
N ASP A 113 -13.85 11.90 2.27
CA ASP A 113 -14.22 12.72 3.43
C ASP A 113 -13.36 12.39 4.66
N GLU A 114 -13.09 11.11 4.89
CA GLU A 114 -12.24 10.69 6.01
C GLU A 114 -10.76 11.04 5.79
N LEU A 115 -10.26 10.95 4.55
CA LEU A 115 -8.90 11.39 4.20
C LEU A 115 -8.69 12.89 4.46
N GLU A 116 -9.64 13.74 4.05
CA GLU A 116 -9.60 15.18 4.33
C GLU A 116 -9.64 15.47 5.83
N LYS A 117 -10.53 14.79 6.54
CA LYS A 117 -10.70 14.93 7.99
C LYS A 117 -9.43 14.54 8.76
N VAL A 118 -8.79 13.43 8.38
CA VAL A 118 -7.55 12.98 9.03
C VAL A 118 -6.37 13.87 8.64
N GLY A 119 -6.32 14.35 7.39
CA GLY A 119 -5.29 15.29 6.92
C GLY A 119 -3.89 14.66 6.89
N ILE A 120 -3.74 13.59 6.10
CA ILE A 120 -2.45 12.99 5.78
C ILE A 120 -1.82 13.76 4.61
N PRO A 121 -0.50 14.03 4.60
CA PRO A 121 0.17 14.64 3.46
C PRO A 121 -0.06 13.83 2.17
N GLU A 122 -0.48 14.51 1.10
CA GLU A 122 -0.92 13.87 -0.15
C GLU A 122 0.16 13.01 -0.80
N GLU A 123 1.43 13.41 -0.69
CA GLU A 123 2.58 12.67 -1.22
C GLU A 123 2.81 11.33 -0.51
N ARG A 124 2.13 11.09 0.62
CA ARG A 124 2.10 9.82 1.34
C ARG A 124 0.84 9.02 1.02
N LEU A 125 -0.05 9.48 0.14
CA LEU A 125 -1.28 8.77 -0.20
C LEU A 125 -1.17 8.09 -1.58
N MET A 126 -1.64 6.86 -1.64
CA MET A 126 -1.88 6.12 -2.87
C MET A 126 -3.29 5.55 -2.85
N LEU A 127 -4.10 5.86 -3.87
CA LEU A 127 -5.44 5.29 -4.01
C LEU A 127 -5.43 4.27 -5.15
N ASN A 128 -5.61 3.00 -4.80
CA ASN A 128 -5.65 1.88 -5.74
C ASN A 128 -7.09 1.52 -6.08
N LEU A 129 -7.44 1.65 -7.36
CA LEU A 129 -8.80 1.40 -7.84
C LEU A 129 -8.79 0.56 -9.12
N SER A 130 -9.93 -0.11 -9.37
CA SER A 130 -10.25 -0.67 -10.68
C SER A 130 -10.19 0.40 -11.78
N PHE A 131 -10.01 0.00 -13.05
CA PHE A 131 -9.99 0.96 -14.16
C PHE A 131 -11.29 1.78 -14.25
N ASP A 132 -12.44 1.14 -14.06
CA ASP A 132 -13.75 1.80 -14.17
C ASP A 132 -14.01 2.73 -12.98
N ASP A 133 -13.63 2.33 -11.76
CA ASP A 133 -13.75 3.20 -10.60
C ASP A 133 -12.76 4.38 -10.67
N MET A 134 -11.55 4.17 -11.19
CA MET A 134 -10.60 5.25 -11.43
C MET A 134 -11.15 6.24 -12.48
N LYS A 135 -11.83 5.76 -13.53
CA LYS A 135 -12.52 6.64 -14.49
C LYS A 135 -13.61 7.47 -13.84
N LYS A 136 -14.36 6.89 -12.90
CA LYS A 136 -15.47 7.54 -12.23
C LYS A 136 -15.00 8.56 -11.19
N TRP A 137 -14.07 8.17 -10.33
CA TRP A 137 -13.67 8.92 -9.13
C TRP A 137 -12.36 9.68 -9.29
N GLY A 138 -11.55 9.35 -10.30
CA GLY A 138 -10.27 10.00 -10.57
C GLY A 138 -10.33 11.54 -10.62
N PRO A 139 -11.34 12.16 -11.27
CA PRO A 139 -11.45 13.62 -11.29
C PRO A 139 -11.64 14.23 -9.90
N GLU A 140 -12.50 13.63 -9.06
CA GLU A 140 -12.75 14.10 -7.70
C GLU A 140 -11.54 13.86 -6.78
N ILE A 141 -10.89 12.70 -6.89
CA ILE A 141 -9.64 12.43 -6.18
C ILE A 141 -8.61 13.50 -6.53
N ARG A 142 -8.47 13.85 -7.81
CA ARG A 142 -7.45 14.81 -8.24
C ARG A 142 -7.77 16.24 -7.82
N GLU A 143 -9.05 16.60 -7.77
CA GLU A 143 -9.50 17.89 -7.24
C GLU A 143 -9.15 18.04 -5.75
N ARG A 144 -9.40 17.00 -4.94
CA ARG A 144 -9.22 17.02 -3.48
C ARG A 144 -7.79 16.72 -3.03
N PHE A 145 -7.07 15.88 -3.77
CA PHE A 145 -5.73 15.38 -3.45
C PHE A 145 -4.80 15.42 -4.69
N PRO A 146 -4.43 16.61 -5.19
CA PRO A 146 -3.69 16.79 -6.43
C PRO A 146 -2.34 16.06 -6.49
N ASN A 147 -1.70 15.78 -5.36
CA ASN A 147 -0.40 15.12 -5.28
C ASN A 147 -0.45 13.66 -4.82
N ALA A 148 -1.64 13.11 -4.54
CA ALA A 148 -1.78 11.68 -4.24
C ALA A 148 -1.46 10.83 -5.48
N ILE A 149 -0.90 9.64 -5.25
CA ILE A 149 -0.61 8.70 -6.32
C ILE A 149 -1.89 7.97 -6.71
N LEU A 150 -2.28 8.07 -7.98
CA LEU A 150 -3.34 7.24 -8.55
C LEU A 150 -2.76 5.88 -8.94
N ALA A 151 -3.15 4.82 -8.25
CA ALA A 151 -2.78 3.46 -8.59
C ALA A 151 -3.90 2.82 -9.42
N ILE A 152 -3.62 2.63 -10.71
CA ILE A 152 -4.62 2.25 -11.72
C ILE A 152 -4.46 0.76 -12.03
N ASN A 153 -5.48 -0.03 -11.75
CA ASN A 153 -5.55 -1.45 -12.13
C ASN A 153 -5.98 -1.61 -13.61
N PRO A 154 -5.63 -2.72 -14.27
CA PRO A 154 -5.98 -2.94 -15.67
C PRO A 154 -7.49 -3.16 -15.90
N PRO A 155 -8.01 -2.83 -17.08
CA PRO A 155 -9.40 -3.10 -17.48
C PRO A 155 -9.65 -4.58 -17.85
N THR A 156 -8.75 -5.49 -17.47
CA THR A 156 -8.77 -6.90 -17.83
C THR A 156 -8.21 -7.75 -16.69
N SER A 157 -8.74 -8.96 -16.52
CA SER A 157 -8.18 -9.99 -15.63
C SER A 157 -7.14 -10.88 -16.32
N GLY A 158 -7.02 -10.76 -17.65
CA GLY A 158 -6.05 -11.49 -18.45
C GLY A 158 -4.68 -10.84 -18.49
N GLU A 159 -3.87 -11.27 -19.44
CA GLU A 159 -2.58 -10.64 -19.75
C GLU A 159 -2.80 -9.18 -20.19
N VAL A 160 -2.02 -8.26 -19.62
CA VAL A 160 -2.05 -6.83 -19.94
C VAL A 160 -1.14 -6.58 -21.13
N LYS A 161 -1.76 -6.29 -22.27
CA LYS A 161 -1.08 -5.99 -23.53
C LYS A 161 -0.99 -4.49 -23.77
N ALA A 162 -0.23 -4.08 -24.79
CA ALA A 162 -0.06 -2.67 -25.16
C ALA A 162 -1.39 -1.90 -25.32
N GLY A 163 -2.44 -2.54 -25.87
CA GLY A 163 -3.75 -1.91 -26.04
C GLY A 163 -4.47 -1.59 -24.73
N ASP A 164 -4.34 -2.42 -23.70
CA ASP A 164 -4.90 -2.16 -22.38
C ASP A 164 -4.04 -1.16 -21.61
N ALA A 165 -2.72 -1.29 -21.72
CA ALA A 165 -1.78 -0.32 -21.16
C ALA A 165 -2.01 1.10 -21.72
N ALA A 166 -2.27 1.23 -23.02
CA ALA A 166 -2.57 2.51 -23.65
C ALA A 166 -3.85 3.17 -23.10
N LYS A 167 -4.89 2.39 -22.76
CA LYS A 167 -6.12 2.93 -22.12
C LYS A 167 -5.81 3.49 -20.73
N MET A 168 -5.03 2.76 -19.94
CA MET A 168 -4.61 3.20 -18.60
C MET A 168 -3.76 4.46 -18.68
N VAL A 169 -2.82 4.52 -19.62
CA VAL A 169 -1.99 5.71 -19.89
C VAL A 169 -2.84 6.90 -20.31
N ALA A 170 -3.82 6.70 -21.20
CA ALA A 170 -4.72 7.76 -21.62
C ALA A 170 -5.50 8.33 -20.43
N LEU A 171 -6.03 7.46 -19.56
CA LEU A 171 -6.72 7.87 -18.34
C LEU A 171 -5.79 8.63 -17.38
N ALA A 172 -4.58 8.11 -17.12
CA ALA A 172 -3.61 8.79 -16.26
C ALA A 172 -3.24 10.19 -16.78
N ARG A 173 -3.10 10.35 -18.10
CA ARG A 173 -2.81 11.65 -18.73
C ARG A 173 -3.98 12.63 -18.66
N GLU A 174 -5.21 12.13 -18.81
CA GLU A 174 -6.42 12.92 -18.66
C GLU A 174 -6.57 13.47 -17.24
N LEU A 175 -6.34 12.60 -16.24
CA LEU A 175 -6.43 12.96 -14.83
C LEU A 175 -5.24 13.82 -14.37
N GLY A 176 -4.06 13.60 -14.93
CA GLY A 176 -2.83 14.27 -14.52
C GLY A 176 -2.33 13.87 -13.13
N GLY A 177 -1.26 14.51 -12.68
CA GLY A 177 -0.61 14.25 -11.38
C GLY A 177 0.13 12.90 -11.32
N PRO A 178 0.59 12.50 -10.11
CA PRO A 178 1.31 11.24 -9.93
C PRO A 178 0.45 10.01 -10.19
N ALA A 179 0.99 9.03 -10.93
CA ALA A 179 0.31 7.78 -11.24
C ALA A 179 1.26 6.58 -11.22
N THR A 180 0.71 5.43 -10.85
CA THR A 180 1.35 4.12 -10.99
C THR A 180 0.38 3.11 -11.61
N PHE A 181 0.89 2.25 -12.48
CA PHE A 181 0.10 1.21 -13.13
C PHE A 181 0.33 -0.10 -12.41
N VAL A 182 -0.71 -0.62 -11.74
CA VAL A 182 -0.61 -1.79 -10.85
C VAL A 182 -1.07 -3.02 -11.60
N VAL A 183 -0.15 -3.96 -11.88
CA VAL A 183 -0.44 -5.15 -12.67
C VAL A 183 0.03 -6.41 -11.94
N ARG A 184 -0.75 -7.48 -11.97
CA ARG A 184 -0.30 -8.77 -11.42
C ARG A 184 0.94 -9.25 -12.18
N HIS A 185 1.99 -9.65 -11.48
CA HIS A 185 3.32 -9.89 -12.06
C HIS A 185 3.33 -10.92 -13.21
N ASP A 186 2.48 -11.94 -13.14
CA ASP A 186 2.36 -13.00 -14.15
C ASP A 186 1.48 -12.62 -15.36
N LYS A 187 0.90 -11.42 -15.34
CA LYS A 187 0.07 -10.85 -16.42
C LYS A 187 0.73 -9.66 -17.12
N LEU A 188 1.88 -9.20 -16.64
CA LEU A 188 2.57 -8.03 -17.18
C LEU A 188 3.48 -8.41 -18.35
N THR A 189 3.27 -7.79 -19.51
CA THR A 189 4.10 -7.95 -20.71
C THR A 189 5.14 -6.84 -20.84
N ASP A 190 6.25 -7.10 -21.54
CA ASP A 190 7.29 -6.09 -21.78
C ASP A 190 6.77 -4.91 -22.62
N GLU A 191 5.89 -5.19 -23.58
CA GLU A 191 5.22 -4.16 -24.39
C GLU A 191 4.35 -3.22 -23.53
N ALA A 192 3.66 -3.77 -22.53
CA ALA A 192 2.90 -2.98 -21.57
C ALA A 192 3.82 -2.11 -20.71
N ILE A 193 4.93 -2.65 -20.20
CA ILE A 193 5.94 -1.88 -19.44
C ILE A 193 6.41 -0.66 -20.26
N GLN A 194 6.83 -0.88 -21.51
CA GLN A 194 7.29 0.21 -22.37
C GLN A 194 6.20 1.24 -22.66
N THR A 195 4.94 0.81 -22.71
CA THR A 195 3.79 1.72 -22.89
C THR A 195 3.56 2.59 -21.64
N PHE A 196 3.75 2.04 -20.44
CA PHE A 196 3.51 2.72 -19.17
C PHE A 196 4.57 3.76 -18.81
N LEU A 197 5.85 3.42 -18.98
CA LEU A 197 6.99 4.20 -18.46
C LEU A 197 6.98 5.70 -18.81
N PRO A 198 6.52 6.15 -20.00
CA PRO A 198 6.42 7.58 -20.31
C PRO A 198 5.35 8.35 -19.53
N ALA A 199 4.44 7.67 -18.83
CA ALA A 199 3.28 8.28 -18.19
C ALA A 199 3.21 8.07 -16.67
N GLY A 200 4.03 7.17 -16.11
CA GLY A 200 4.02 6.86 -14.69
C GLY A 200 4.92 5.68 -14.37
N THR A 201 4.89 5.26 -13.11
CA THR A 201 5.65 4.07 -12.68
C THR A 201 4.85 2.80 -12.94
N VAL A 202 5.55 1.67 -13.04
CA VAL A 202 4.92 0.34 -13.13
C VAL A 202 5.10 -0.35 -11.79
N SER A 203 4.00 -0.66 -11.12
CA SER A 203 3.96 -1.41 -9.86
C SER A 203 3.38 -2.80 -10.10
N VAL A 204 3.81 -3.77 -9.32
CA VAL A 204 3.43 -5.18 -9.51
C VAL A 204 3.04 -5.83 -8.21
N TRP A 205 2.09 -6.76 -8.29
CA TRP A 205 1.67 -7.58 -7.16
C TRP A 205 1.53 -9.06 -7.53
N GLY A 206 1.54 -9.95 -6.54
CA GLY A 206 1.12 -11.34 -6.66
C GLY A 206 2.00 -12.30 -5.87
N GLU A 207 2.18 -13.51 -6.37
CA GLU A 207 2.81 -14.59 -5.61
C GLU A 207 3.83 -15.34 -6.47
N ALA A 208 5.00 -15.60 -5.89
CA ALA A 208 6.05 -16.39 -6.54
C ALA A 208 6.71 -17.34 -5.54
N LYS A 209 7.24 -18.46 -6.04
CA LYS A 209 8.03 -19.39 -5.21
C LYS A 209 9.28 -18.72 -4.65
N ASP A 210 9.92 -17.88 -5.46
CA ASP A 210 11.06 -17.06 -5.10
C ASP A 210 10.70 -15.59 -5.33
N PRO A 211 10.11 -14.92 -4.33
CA PRO A 211 9.66 -13.53 -4.47
C PRO A 211 10.81 -12.55 -4.69
N VAL A 212 11.99 -12.84 -4.13
CA VAL A 212 13.18 -11.98 -4.29
C VAL A 212 13.65 -12.03 -5.74
N LYS A 213 13.85 -13.23 -6.28
CA LYS A 213 14.23 -13.37 -7.69
C LYS A 213 13.17 -12.83 -8.64
N ALA A 214 11.89 -13.09 -8.37
CA ALA A 214 10.81 -12.55 -9.19
C ALA A 214 10.83 -11.01 -9.20
N GLY A 215 11.11 -10.38 -8.05
CA GLY A 215 11.28 -8.94 -7.95
C GLY A 215 12.50 -8.44 -8.75
N GLU A 216 13.66 -9.08 -8.63
CA GLU A 216 14.87 -8.75 -9.39
C GLU A 216 14.63 -8.87 -10.91
N ASP A 217 14.04 -9.98 -11.37
CA ASP A 217 13.70 -10.21 -12.79
C ASP A 217 12.72 -9.13 -13.31
N LEU A 218 11.74 -8.70 -12.50
CA LEU A 218 10.79 -7.63 -12.87
C LEU A 218 11.49 -6.27 -12.97
N ARG A 219 12.44 -5.97 -12.07
CA ARG A 219 13.26 -4.75 -12.15
C ARG A 219 14.07 -4.72 -13.45
N GLU A 220 14.70 -5.84 -13.81
CA GLU A 220 15.46 -5.96 -15.07
C GLU A 220 14.60 -5.71 -16.31
N ARG A 221 13.33 -6.10 -16.27
CA ARG A 221 12.34 -5.83 -17.33
C ARG A 221 11.87 -4.38 -17.40
N GLY A 222 12.21 -3.55 -16.41
CA GLY A 222 11.89 -2.12 -16.36
C GLY A 222 10.80 -1.73 -15.36
N VAL A 223 10.35 -2.63 -14.47
CA VAL A 223 9.42 -2.28 -13.39
C VAL A 223 10.10 -1.29 -12.42
N ASN A 224 9.57 -0.08 -12.30
CA ASN A 224 10.18 1.03 -11.55
C ASN A 224 9.29 1.59 -10.42
N GLY A 225 8.16 0.94 -10.13
CA GLY A 225 7.26 1.26 -9.01
C GLY A 225 7.41 0.30 -7.84
N MET A 226 6.35 0.14 -7.06
CA MET A 226 6.28 -0.78 -5.92
C MET A 226 6.26 -2.23 -6.41
N VAL A 227 7.04 -3.11 -5.79
CA VAL A 227 7.09 -4.55 -6.09
C VAL A 227 6.58 -5.31 -4.87
N ASP A 228 5.39 -5.88 -4.97
CA ASP A 228 4.70 -6.57 -3.88
C ASP A 228 4.44 -8.05 -4.21
N ILE A 229 5.51 -8.86 -4.17
CA ILE A 229 5.44 -10.29 -4.49
C ILE A 229 5.56 -11.10 -3.21
N ALA A 230 4.49 -11.79 -2.84
CA ALA A 230 4.48 -12.68 -1.69
C ALA A 230 5.12 -14.05 -2.02
N GLY A 231 5.72 -14.67 -1.00
CA GLY A 231 6.24 -16.03 -1.05
C GLY A 231 5.28 -17.05 -0.40
N PRO A 232 5.62 -18.35 -0.43
CA PRO A 232 4.80 -19.43 0.14
C PRO A 232 4.59 -19.36 1.67
N HIS A 233 5.25 -18.42 2.36
CA HIS A 233 5.15 -18.23 3.82
C HIS A 233 4.61 -16.84 4.20
N GLY A 234 3.93 -16.15 3.27
CA GLY A 234 3.36 -14.82 3.51
C GLY A 234 4.32 -13.66 3.24
N ASN A 235 3.83 -12.45 3.48
CA ASN A 235 4.38 -11.19 2.96
C ASN A 235 5.90 -11.02 3.21
N SER A 236 6.60 -10.57 2.17
CA SER A 236 8.00 -10.18 2.25
C SER A 236 8.08 -8.74 2.75
N TRP A 237 8.21 -8.57 4.06
CA TRP A 237 8.40 -7.25 4.67
C TRP A 237 9.83 -6.76 4.41
N GLY A 238 10.07 -6.27 3.20
CA GLY A 238 10.97 -5.15 2.94
C GLY A 238 12.48 -5.36 2.94
N ASP A 239 13.08 -6.40 3.50
CA ASP A 239 14.54 -6.56 3.45
C ASP A 239 15.00 -7.95 3.00
N LYS A 240 16.15 -8.02 2.29
CA LYS A 240 16.86 -9.30 2.02
C LYS A 240 17.09 -10.09 3.32
N ALA A 241 17.25 -9.40 4.45
CA ALA A 241 17.40 -10.02 5.76
C ALA A 241 16.08 -10.53 6.35
N ASP A 242 14.96 -9.87 6.10
CA ASP A 242 13.66 -10.23 6.67
C ASP A 242 12.91 -11.28 5.84
N ALA A 243 13.14 -11.34 4.53
CA ALA A 243 12.75 -12.51 3.71
C ALA A 243 13.48 -13.78 4.18
N VAL A 244 14.77 -13.68 4.53
CA VAL A 244 15.55 -14.78 5.10
C VAL A 244 15.10 -15.12 6.52
N LYS A 245 14.83 -14.13 7.39
CA LYS A 245 14.32 -14.40 8.74
C LYS A 245 12.92 -15.01 8.72
N ASN A 246 12.00 -14.54 7.87
CA ASN A 246 10.69 -15.14 7.74
C ASN A 246 10.80 -16.58 7.23
N TRP A 247 11.65 -16.85 6.23
CA TRP A 247 11.92 -18.21 5.76
C TRP A 247 12.53 -19.12 6.84
N VAL A 248 13.48 -18.61 7.63
CA VAL A 248 14.14 -19.36 8.72
C VAL A 248 13.20 -19.60 9.89
N LYS A 249 12.38 -18.62 10.27
CA LYS A 249 11.45 -18.72 11.40
C LYS A 249 10.34 -19.73 11.11
N THR A 250 9.76 -19.71 9.91
CA THR A 250 8.72 -20.70 9.53
C THR A 250 9.29 -22.07 9.17
N GLY A 251 10.53 -22.15 8.70
CA GLY A 251 11.22 -23.44 8.46
C GLY A 251 11.43 -24.24 9.75
N LEU A 252 11.76 -23.56 10.86
CA LEU A 252 11.89 -24.17 12.18
C LEU A 252 10.54 -24.59 12.78
N ASP A 253 9.47 -23.81 12.56
CA ASP A 253 8.12 -24.17 13.03
C ASP A 253 7.52 -25.38 12.29
N SER A 254 8.01 -25.70 11.09
CA SER A 254 7.62 -26.93 10.36
C SER A 254 8.35 -28.21 10.81
N LEU A 255 9.30 -28.08 11.74
CA LEU A 255 10.15 -29.16 12.25
C LEU A 255 9.85 -29.54 13.71
N PHE A 256 8.83 -28.94 14.34
CA PHE A 256 8.37 -29.27 15.69
C PHE A 256 6.85 -29.45 15.77
#